data_AF-A0A6G9QJ22-F1
#
_entry.id   AF-A0A6G9QJ22-F1
#
_cell.length_a   1.000
_cell.length_b   1.000
_cell.length_c   1.000
_cell.angle_alpha   90.00
_cell.angle_beta   90.00
_cell.angle_gamma   90.00
#
_symmetry.space_group_name_H-M   'P 1'
#
loop_
_entity.id
_entity.type
_entity.pdbx_description
1 polymer ?
#
loop_
_entity_poly.entity_id
_entity_poly.type
_entity_poly.pdbx_seq_one_letter_code
_entity_poly.pdbx_strand_id
1 'polypeptide(L)' 'MSNLNQFAQKLSADAALLEAYKKDPQGVMQANGLTAEEIKLVMAGDMAALKAHFGDDAYQSFVVVHHHSD' A
#
# COMPACT_ATOMS: atom_id res chain seq x y z
N MET A 1 -1.54 -13.93 -0.91
CA MET A 1 -1.40 -12.50 -1.23
C MET A 1 -1.89 -11.70 -0.03
N SER A 2 -1.05 -10.79 0.49
CA SER A 2 -1.41 -9.91 1.61
C SER A 2 -2.40 -8.83 1.16
N ASN A 3 -3.28 -8.36 2.05
CA ASN A 3 -4.26 -7.30 1.76
C ASN A 3 -3.59 -6.02 1.24
N LEU A 4 -2.40 -5.69 1.77
CA LEU A 4 -1.57 -4.59 1.30
C LEU A 4 -1.19 -4.72 -0.18
N ASN A 5 -0.84 -5.93 -0.63
CA ASN A 5 -0.43 -6.15 -2.02
C ASN A 5 -1.62 -5.97 -2.98
N GLN A 6 -2.77 -6.56 -2.62
CA GLN A 6 -4.00 -6.34 -3.39
C GLN A 6 -4.42 -4.87 -3.41
N PHE A 7 -4.23 -4.16 -2.30
CA PHE A 7 -4.49 -2.73 -2.22
C PHE A 7 -3.53 -1.93 -3.12
N ALA A 8 -2.23 -2.23 -3.11
CA ALA A 8 -1.24 -1.57 -3.96
C ALA A 8 -1.54 -1.77 -5.47
N GLN A 9 -1.91 -2.99 -5.86
CA GLN A 9 -2.32 -3.29 -7.22
C GLN A 9 -3.58 -2.51 -7.62
N LYS A 10 -4.60 -2.48 -6.75
CA LYS A 10 -5.82 -1.68 -6.98
C LYS A 10 -5.53 -0.19 -7.07
N LEU A 11 -4.67 0.34 -6.18
CA LEU A 11 -4.30 1.74 -6.14
C LEU A 11 -3.55 2.17 -7.41
N SER A 12 -2.75 1.28 -7.97
CA SER A 12 -2.02 1.53 -9.22
C SER A 12 -2.90 1.39 -10.46
N ALA A 13 -3.93 0.55 -10.41
CA ALA A 13 -4.84 0.29 -11.53
C ALA A 13 -6.06 1.24 -11.57
N ASP A 14 -6.46 1.81 -10.43
CA ASP A 14 -7.67 2.62 -10.28
C ASP A 14 -7.31 4.08 -9.94
N ALA A 15 -7.45 4.95 -10.95
CA ALA A 15 -7.17 6.37 -10.81
C ALA A 15 -8.09 7.08 -9.80
N ALA A 16 -9.36 6.64 -9.69
CA ALA A 16 -10.29 7.20 -8.73
C ALA A 16 -9.91 6.80 -7.29
N LEU A 17 -9.43 5.56 -7.11
CA LEU A 17 -8.87 5.11 -5.83
C LEU A 17 -7.62 5.91 -5.46
N LEU A 18 -6.75 6.19 -6.42
CA LEU A 18 -5.56 7.03 -6.21
C LEU A 18 -5.92 8.46 -5.79
N GLU A 19 -6.92 9.07 -6.44
CA GLU A 19 -7.40 10.40 -6.04
C GLU A 19 -8.04 10.40 -4.65
N ALA A 20 -8.84 9.39 -4.34
CA ALA A 20 -9.42 9.23 -3.02
C ALA A 20 -8.32 9.04 -1.96
N TYR A 21 -7.31 8.23 -2.25
CA TYR A 21 -6.16 8.01 -1.38
C TYR A 21 -5.34 9.28 -1.15
N LYS A 22 -5.20 10.15 -2.16
CA LYS A 22 -4.54 11.46 -1.98
C LYS A 22 -5.31 12.40 -1.06
N LYS A 23 -6.64 12.28 -1.01
CA LYS A 23 -7.52 13.12 -0.17
C LYS A 23 -7.65 12.58 1.25
N ASP A 24 -7.82 11.26 1.37
CA ASP A 24 -7.94 10.55 2.65
C ASP A 24 -7.27 9.16 2.55
N PRO A 25 -5.95 9.09 2.69
CA PRO A 25 -5.21 7.85 2.56
C PRO A 25 -5.60 6.85 3.66
N GLN A 26 -5.90 7.34 4.86
CA GLN A 26 -6.26 6.52 6.01
C GLN A 26 -7.64 5.87 5.82
N GLY A 27 -8.64 6.67 5.42
CA GLY A 27 -9.99 6.17 5.17
C GLY A 27 -10.05 5.22 3.97
N VAL A 28 -9.31 5.50 2.91
CA VAL A 28 -9.23 4.59 1.75
C VAL A 28 -8.57 3.26 2.12
N MET A 29 -7.51 3.27 2.91
CA MET A 29 -6.88 2.04 3.37
C MET A 29 -7.82 1.21 4.28
N GLN A 30 -8.52 1.86 5.22
CA GLN A 30 -9.52 1.17 6.06
C GLN A 30 -10.66 0.57 5.23
N ALA A 31 -11.18 1.33 4.26
CA ALA A 31 -12.23 0.88 3.34
C ALA A 31 -11.79 -0.31 2.47
N ASN A 32 -10.49 -0.48 2.25
CA ASN A 32 -9.91 -1.60 1.52
C ASN A 32 -9.48 -2.77 2.41
N GLY A 33 -9.82 -2.73 3.71
CA GLY A 33 -9.60 -3.84 4.64
C GLY A 33 -8.20 -3.90 5.25
N LEU A 34 -7.43 -2.82 5.17
CA LEU A 34 -6.18 -2.71 5.92
C LEU A 34 -6.49 -2.44 7.40
N THR A 35 -5.75 -3.10 8.29
CA THR A 35 -5.85 -2.85 9.72
C THR A 35 -5.11 -1.57 10.12
N ALA A 36 -5.43 -1.06 11.30
CA ALA A 36 -4.83 0.17 11.83
C ALA A 36 -3.30 0.10 11.96
N GLU A 37 -2.73 -1.09 12.19
CA GLU A 37 -1.28 -1.29 12.21
C GLU A 37 -0.66 -1.17 10.82
N GLU A 38 -1.26 -1.81 9.81
CA GLU A 38 -0.79 -1.70 8.41
C GLU A 38 -0.86 -0.26 7.91
N ILE A 39 -1.95 0.43 8.24
CA ILE A 39 -2.15 1.83 7.91
C ILE A 39 -1.07 2.69 8.57
N LYS A 40 -0.76 2.47 9.85
CA LYS A 40 0.31 3.21 10.54
C LYS A 40 1.66 3.00 9.87
N LEU A 41 1.97 1.78 9.44
CA LEU A 41 3.22 1.45 8.77
C LEU A 41 3.33 2.15 7.39
N VAL A 42 2.23 2.17 6.62
CA VAL A 42 2.14 2.91 5.35
C VAL A 42 2.24 4.42 5.55
N MET A 43 1.49 4.96 6.53
CA MET A 43 1.48 6.39 6.88
C MET A 43 2.86 6.86 7.36
N ALA A 44 3.58 6.02 8.12
CA ALA A 44 4.92 6.32 8.60
C ALA A 44 5.97 6.33 7.47
N GLY A 45 5.62 5.84 6.28
CA GLY A 45 6.56 5.67 5.17
C GLY A 45 7.67 4.66 5.47
N ASP A 46 7.49 3.82 6.50
CA ASP A 46 8.50 2.88 6.96
C ASP A 46 8.45 1.62 6.09
N MET A 47 9.05 1.73 4.91
CA MET A 47 9.12 0.64 3.93
C MET A 47 9.90 -0.57 4.45
N ALA A 48 10.80 -0.37 5.41
CA ALA A 48 11.53 -1.46 6.07
C ALA A 48 10.61 -2.22 7.05
N ALA A 49 9.78 -1.51 7.82
CA ALA A 49 8.80 -2.12 8.69
C ALA A 49 7.64 -2.77 7.91
N LEU A 50 7.22 -2.19 6.78
CA LEU A 50 6.30 -2.83 5.83
C LEU A 50 6.88 -4.16 5.32
N LYS A 51 8.16 -4.18 4.91
CA LYS A 51 8.83 -5.41 4.49
C LYS A 51 8.89 -6.48 5.60
N ALA A 52 9.19 -6.06 6.82
CA ALA A 52 9.30 -6.95 7.98
C ALA A 52 7.93 -7.50 8.43
N HIS A 53 6.86 -6.72 8.31
CA HIS A 53 5.53 -7.07 8.79
C HIS A 53 4.69 -7.85 7.77
N PHE A 54 4.85 -7.56 6.47
CA PHE A 54 4.06 -8.19 5.40
C PHE A 54 4.82 -9.26 4.60
N GLY A 55 6.12 -9.42 4.86
CA GLY A 55 7.01 -10.33 4.15
C GLY A 55 7.45 -9.82 2.76
N ASP A 56 8.46 -10.47 2.19
CA ASP A 56 9.10 -10.07 0.91
C ASP A 56 8.12 -9.92 -0.26
N ASP A 57 7.02 -10.68 -0.28
CA ASP A 57 6.01 -10.70 -1.34
C ASP A 57 5.21 -9.38 -1.47
N ALA A 58 4.85 -8.76 -0.34
CA ALA A 58 4.13 -7.49 -0.34
C ALA A 58 5.06 -6.30 -0.64
N TYR A 59 6.33 -6.40 -0.24
CA TYR A 59 7.36 -5.42 -0.55
C TYR A 59 7.68 -5.37 -2.05
N GLN A 60 7.87 -6.52 -2.70
CA GLN A 60 8.16 -6.56 -4.14
C GLN A 60 7.08 -5.87 -4.98
N SER A 61 5.83 -5.93 -4.55
CA SER A 61 4.72 -5.37 -5.32
C SER A 61 4.62 -3.85 -5.20
N PHE A 62 5.00 -3.27 -4.06
CA PHE A 62 5.15 -1.81 -3.90
C PHE A 62 6.42 -1.29 -4.58
N VAL A 63 7.52 -2.06 -4.55
CA VAL A 63 8.77 -1.70 -5.22
C VAL A 63 8.59 -1.73 -6.74
N VAL A 64 7.86 -2.69 -7.32
CA VAL A 64 7.60 -2.71 -8.77
C VAL A 64 6.86 -1.45 -9.23
N VAL A 65 5.95 -0.91 -8.42
CA VAL A 65 5.26 0.35 -8.71
C VAL A 65 6.19 1.56 -8.59
N HIS A 66 7.17 1.53 -7.70
CA HIS A 66 8.12 2.63 -7.47
C HIS A 66 9.41 2.55 -8.31
N HIS A 67 9.75 1.40 -8.88
CA HIS A 67 11.06 1.11 -9.49
C HIS A 67 10.94 0.65 -10.96
N HIS A 68 9.84 0.95 -11.66
CA HIS A 68 9.77 0.88 -13.12
C HIS A 68 10.28 2.18 -13.78
N SER A 69 11.45 2.65 -13.37
CA SER A 69 12.21 3.65 -14.10
C SER A 69 13.69 3.30 -13.97
N ASP A 70 14.16 2.67 -15.04
CA ASP A 70 15.53 2.29 -15.41
C ASP A 70 16.16 1.05 -14.73
#